data_AF-A0A968MKY3-F1
#
_entry.id   AF-A0A968MKY3-F1
#
_cell.length_a   1.000
_cell.length_b   1.000
_cell.length_c   1.000
_cell.angle_alpha   90.00
_cell.angle_beta   90.00
_cell.angle_gamma   90.00
#
_symmetry.space_group_name_H-M   'P 1'
#
loop_
_entity.id
_entity.type
_entity.pdbx_description
1 polymer ?
#
loop_
_entity_poly.entity_id
_entity_poly.type
_entity_poly.pdbx_seq_one_letter_code
_entity_poly.pdbx_strand_id
1 'polypeptide(L)'
;MDAWPRDGPLAGTFAEPLQTFTSGHVVALNGTSRHLESLVELLEPQGQLGLVDDPEAFDIYRLKLKSISLHWEFMFTRSMFSTPDLDKQGRLLSNVAALIDGGRMKTTLTEDLGPVGVDALRDAHDRILHGRSIGKMVFQGLRTV
;
A
#
# COMPACT_ATOMS: atom_id res chain seq x y z
N MET A 1 7.74 -15.67 12.57
CA MET A 1 6.61 -15.00 11.91
C MET A 1 6.23 -15.89 10.75
N ASP A 2 5.11 -16.59 10.89
CA ASP A 2 4.66 -17.53 9.87
C ASP A 2 4.31 -16.78 8.58
N ALA A 3 4.65 -17.39 7.45
CA ALA A 3 4.48 -16.80 6.13
C ALA A 3 2.99 -16.49 5.89
N TRP A 4 2.67 -15.24 5.59
CA TRP A 4 1.32 -14.86 5.18
C TRP A 4 0.90 -15.69 3.95
N PRO A 5 -0.15 -16.51 4.04
CA PRO A 5 -0.67 -17.31 2.93
C PRO A 5 -1.01 -16.44 1.71
N ARG A 6 -0.40 -16.79 0.56
CA ARG A 6 -0.34 -15.95 -0.65
C ARG A 6 -1.34 -16.33 -1.73
N ASP A 7 -1.97 -17.51 -1.63
CA ASP A 7 -2.93 -18.03 -2.60
C ASP A 7 -4.19 -18.52 -1.88
N GLY A 8 -5.36 -18.10 -2.37
CA GLY A 8 -6.68 -18.42 -1.83
C GLY A 8 -7.53 -17.18 -1.53
N PRO A 9 -8.87 -17.32 -1.43
CA PRO A 9 -9.73 -16.23 -0.95
C PRO A 9 -9.30 -15.84 0.46
N LEU A 10 -9.21 -14.54 0.75
CA LEU A 10 -8.86 -14.05 2.09
C LEU A 10 -9.79 -14.64 3.17
N ALA A 11 -11.02 -14.97 2.80
CA ALA A 11 -12.01 -15.61 3.65
C ALA A 11 -11.60 -17.00 4.20
N GLY A 12 -10.71 -17.75 3.52
CA GLY A 12 -10.35 -19.13 3.90
C GLY A 12 -9.11 -19.27 4.80
N THR A 13 -8.53 -18.15 5.19
CA THR A 13 -7.12 -18.07 5.59
C THR A 13 -6.92 -17.75 7.07
N PHE A 14 -8.02 -17.53 7.78
CA PHE A 14 -8.04 -17.30 9.21
C PHE A 14 -8.37 -18.63 9.91
N ALA A 15 -7.54 -19.03 10.88
CA ALA A 15 -7.65 -20.31 11.59
C ALA A 15 -8.92 -20.44 12.47
N GLU A 16 -9.70 -19.36 12.57
CA GLU A 16 -11.09 -19.36 13.03
C GLU A 16 -11.93 -18.61 11.99
N PRO A 17 -13.22 -18.97 11.78
CA PRO A 17 -14.09 -18.12 10.98
C PRO A 17 -14.01 -16.73 11.59
N LEU A 18 -13.51 -15.76 10.82
CA LEU A 18 -13.61 -14.37 11.20
C LEU A 18 -15.08 -14.19 11.59
N GLN A 19 -15.36 -13.86 12.85
CA GLN A 19 -16.57 -13.11 13.18
C GLN A 19 -16.77 -12.13 12.04
N THR A 20 -17.96 -12.10 11.45
CA THR A 20 -18.26 -11.45 10.18
C THR A 20 -17.89 -9.96 10.25
N PHE A 21 -16.61 -9.63 10.08
CA PHE A 21 -16.08 -8.30 10.27
C PHE A 21 -16.21 -7.62 8.93
N THR A 22 -17.21 -6.76 8.85
CA THR A 22 -17.36 -5.82 7.76
C THR A 22 -16.62 -4.53 8.11
N SER A 23 -16.15 -3.81 7.09
CA SER A 23 -15.48 -2.52 7.27
C SER A 23 -16.13 -1.45 6.41
N GLY A 24 -16.22 -0.22 6.94
CA GLY A 24 -16.59 0.95 6.15
C GLY A 24 -15.49 1.37 5.17
N HIS A 25 -14.23 0.96 5.38
CA HIS A 25 -13.09 1.33 4.54
C HIS A 25 -12.15 0.14 4.31
N VAL A 26 -11.71 -0.04 3.07
CA VAL A 26 -10.68 -1.01 2.70
C VAL A 26 -9.68 -0.31 1.78
N VAL A 27 -8.39 -0.53 2.00
CA VAL A 27 -7.33 0.00 1.13
C VAL A 27 -6.53 -1.16 0.55
N ALA A 28 -6.56 -1.29 -0.78
CA ALA A 28 -5.80 -2.29 -1.51
C ALA A 28 -4.42 -1.73 -1.90
N LEU A 29 -3.36 -2.40 -1.45
CA LEU A 29 -1.98 -1.95 -1.65
C LEU A 29 -1.24 -2.74 -2.73
N ASN A 30 -1.80 -3.88 -3.17
CA ASN A 30 -1.30 -4.73 -4.25
C ASN A 30 -2.35 -5.80 -4.59
N GLY A 31 -2.30 -6.33 -5.82
CA GLY A 31 -3.08 -7.48 -6.24
C GLY A 31 -4.59 -7.21 -6.34
N THR A 32 -5.00 -5.96 -6.55
CA THR A 32 -6.43 -5.58 -6.54
C THR A 32 -7.28 -6.42 -7.50
N SER A 33 -6.79 -6.69 -8.72
CA SER A 33 -7.51 -7.55 -9.69
C SER A 33 -7.84 -8.93 -9.13
N ARG A 34 -6.91 -9.53 -8.37
CA ARG A 34 -7.06 -10.88 -7.80
C ARG A 34 -8.05 -10.89 -6.63
N HIS A 35 -8.09 -9.81 -5.87
CA HIS A 35 -8.80 -9.77 -4.59
C HIS A 35 -10.12 -8.99 -4.63
N LEU A 36 -10.51 -8.44 -5.78
CA LEU A 36 -11.68 -7.57 -5.92
C LEU A 36 -12.96 -8.15 -5.29
N GLU A 37 -13.24 -9.44 -5.51
CA GLU A 37 -14.41 -10.09 -4.93
C GLU A 37 -14.37 -10.10 -3.39
N SER A 38 -13.25 -10.52 -2.81
CA SER A 38 -13.06 -10.51 -1.35
C SER A 38 -13.09 -9.09 -0.77
N LEU A 39 -12.52 -8.09 -1.48
CA LEU A 39 -12.55 -6.69 -1.06
C LEU A 39 -13.99 -6.17 -1.00
N VAL A 40 -14.81 -6.50 -2.01
CA VAL A 40 -16.24 -6.15 -2.05
C VAL A 40 -17.03 -6.88 -0.97
N GLU A 41 -16.69 -8.14 -0.69
CA GLU A 41 -17.32 -8.92 0.37
C GLU A 41 -17.08 -8.31 1.76
N LEU A 42 -15.83 -7.90 2.06
CA LEU A 42 -15.45 -7.26 3.33
C LEU A 42 -16.12 -5.89 3.54
N LEU A 43 -16.42 -5.16 2.47
CA LEU A 43 -16.99 -3.81 2.58
C LEU A 43 -18.46 -3.84 3.00
N GLU A 44 -18.83 -2.94 3.90
CA GLU A 44 -20.22 -2.65 4.22
C GLU A 44 -20.93 -2.00 3.02
N PRO A 45 -22.27 -2.08 2.91
CA PRO A 45 -23.02 -1.21 2.02
C PRO A 45 -22.64 0.26 2.26
N GLN A 46 -22.38 1.01 1.19
CA GLN A 46 -21.86 2.39 1.17
C GLN A 46 -20.41 2.53 1.65
N GLY A 47 -19.66 1.43 1.72
CA GLY A 47 -18.24 1.45 2.05
C GLY A 47 -17.36 2.18 1.01
N GLN A 48 -16.09 2.36 1.38
CA GLN A 48 -15.09 3.06 0.58
C GLN A 48 -13.90 2.15 0.27
N LEU A 49 -13.65 1.93 -1.02
CA LEU A 49 -12.48 1.21 -1.51
C LEU A 49 -11.43 2.20 -1.99
N GLY A 50 -10.28 2.25 -1.31
CA GLY A 50 -9.08 2.91 -1.77
C GLY A 50 -8.13 1.93 -2.47
N LEU A 51 -7.42 2.36 -3.51
CA LEU A 51 -6.35 1.57 -4.13
C LEU A 51 -5.21 2.46 -4.61
N VAL A 52 -4.00 1.89 -4.62
CA VAL A 52 -2.75 2.53 -5.06
C VAL A 52 -2.00 1.74 -6.14
N ASP A 53 -2.40 0.50 -6.42
CA ASP A 53 -1.82 -0.35 -7.45
C ASP A 53 -2.53 -0.20 -8.80
N ASP A 54 -1.97 -0.81 -9.83
CA ASP A 54 -2.44 -0.76 -11.22
C ASP A 54 -3.06 -2.11 -11.63
N PRO A 55 -4.35 -2.38 -11.33
CA PRO A 55 -5.01 -3.63 -11.69
C PRO A 55 -5.13 -3.78 -13.22
N GLU A 56 -4.65 -4.88 -13.79
CA GLU A 56 -4.81 -5.20 -15.23
C GLU A 56 -6.29 -5.32 -15.64
N ALA A 57 -7.12 -5.82 -14.73
CA ALA A 57 -8.57 -5.91 -14.91
C ALA A 57 -9.29 -5.42 -13.64
N PHE A 58 -10.33 -4.60 -13.82
CA PHE A 58 -11.14 -4.09 -12.73
C PHE A 58 -12.61 -3.95 -13.16
N ASP A 59 -13.48 -4.82 -12.63
CA ASP A 59 -14.92 -4.80 -12.90
C ASP A 59 -15.65 -3.91 -11.89
N ILE A 60 -15.84 -2.64 -12.26
CA ILE A 60 -16.52 -1.64 -11.41
C ILE A 60 -17.97 -2.03 -11.08
N TYR A 61 -18.63 -2.89 -11.87
CA TYR A 61 -20.00 -3.30 -11.59
C TYR A 61 -20.12 -4.11 -10.29
N ARG A 62 -19.03 -4.73 -9.83
CA ARG A 62 -18.98 -5.42 -8.53
C ARG A 62 -19.25 -4.49 -7.35
N LEU A 63 -18.95 -3.21 -7.48
CA LEU A 63 -19.17 -2.20 -6.43
C LEU A 63 -20.64 -1.78 -6.31
N LYS A 64 -21.45 -2.01 -7.35
CA LYS A 64 -22.79 -1.43 -7.51
C LYS A 64 -23.79 -1.90 -6.46
N LEU A 65 -23.85 -3.20 -6.19
CA LEU A 65 -24.86 -3.78 -5.30
C LEU A 65 -24.77 -3.21 -3.88
N LYS A 66 -23.55 -2.95 -3.42
CA LYS A 66 -23.27 -2.34 -2.13
C LYS A 66 -23.11 -0.82 -2.20
N SER A 67 -23.28 -0.18 -3.36
CA SER A 67 -23.04 1.26 -3.55
C SER A 67 -21.67 1.72 -3.01
N ILE A 68 -20.64 0.91 -3.23
CA ILE A 68 -19.28 1.18 -2.77
C ILE A 68 -18.68 2.34 -3.58
N SER A 69 -18.03 3.28 -2.89
CA SER A 69 -17.24 4.34 -3.52
C SER A 69 -15.81 3.85 -3.82
N LEU A 70 -15.24 4.33 -4.92
CA LEU A 70 -13.88 4.01 -5.34
C LEU A 70 -13.01 5.27 -5.29
N HIS A 71 -11.86 5.17 -4.62
CA HIS A 71 -10.90 6.26 -4.46
C HIS A 71 -9.53 5.81 -4.96
N TRP A 72 -9.07 6.42 -6.06
CA TRP A 72 -7.72 6.19 -6.54
C TRP A 72 -6.77 7.13 -5.82
N GLU A 73 -5.81 6.58 -5.07
CA GLU A 73 -4.79 7.38 -4.39
C GLU A 73 -3.50 7.37 -5.21
N PHE A 74 -3.16 8.54 -5.75
CA PHE A 74 -1.92 8.75 -6.47
C PHE A 74 -1.21 9.97 -5.92
N MET A 75 -0.22 9.69 -5.08
CA MET A 75 0.49 10.71 -4.31
C MET A 75 1.19 11.79 -5.17
N PHE A 76 1.42 11.54 -6.47
CA PHE A 76 2.01 12.52 -7.38
C PHE A 76 1.00 13.52 -7.94
N THR A 77 -0.30 13.27 -7.81
CA THR A 77 -1.37 14.13 -8.36
C THR A 77 -1.17 15.60 -7.96
N ARG A 78 -0.93 15.86 -6.67
CA ARG A 78 -0.73 17.23 -6.17
C ARG A 78 0.45 17.92 -6.85
N SER A 79 1.60 17.27 -6.90
CA SER A 79 2.84 17.84 -7.47
C SER A 79 2.80 17.97 -8.99
N MET A 80 2.22 16.99 -9.70
CA MET A 80 2.14 17.00 -11.15
C MET A 80 1.20 18.10 -11.66
N PHE A 81 0.09 18.34 -10.95
CA PHE A 81 -0.91 19.34 -11.34
C PHE A 81 -0.81 20.65 -10.56
N SER A 82 0.16 20.78 -9.65
CA SER A 82 0.31 21.95 -8.77
C SER A 82 -1.02 22.35 -8.12
N THR A 83 -1.72 21.38 -7.52
CA THR A 83 -3.06 21.61 -6.96
C THR A 83 -2.99 22.66 -5.84
N PRO A 84 -4.10 23.38 -5.56
CA PRO A 84 -4.11 24.41 -4.51
C PRO A 84 -3.73 23.91 -3.11
N ASP A 85 -3.79 22.60 -2.88
CA ASP A 85 -3.45 21.95 -1.62
C ASP A 85 -2.13 21.16 -1.65
N LEU A 86 -1.21 21.51 -2.56
CA LEU A 86 0.13 20.91 -2.68
C LEU A 86 0.90 20.88 -1.35
N ASP A 87 0.76 21.93 -0.55
CA ASP A 87 1.44 22.09 0.74
C ASP A 87 1.05 21.03 1.78
N LYS A 88 -0.11 20.37 1.61
CA LYS A 88 -0.55 19.29 2.51
C LYS A 88 0.42 18.12 2.54
N GLN A 89 1.14 17.84 1.46
CA GLN A 89 2.14 16.75 1.46
C GLN A 89 3.28 17.06 2.44
N GLY A 90 3.79 18.29 2.45
CA GLY A 90 4.80 18.72 3.42
C GLY A 90 4.27 18.69 4.85
N ARG A 91 3.05 19.18 5.09
CA ARG A 91 2.41 19.13 6.42
C ARG A 91 2.25 17.69 6.93
N LEU A 92 1.84 16.76 6.05
CA LEU A 92 1.72 15.35 6.40
C LEU A 92 3.08 14.76 6.80
N LEU A 93 4.14 15.03 6.03
CA LEU A 93 5.49 14.55 6.34
C LEU A 93 6.01 15.13 7.66
N SER A 94 5.75 16.41 7.96
CA SER A 94 6.09 17.01 9.26
C SER A 94 5.37 16.32 10.42
N ASN A 95 4.10 15.97 10.26
CA ASN A 95 3.35 15.23 11.27
C ASN A 95 3.91 13.82 11.47
N VAL A 96 4.29 13.13 10.38
CA VAL A 96 4.94 11.81 10.46
C VAL A 96 6.27 11.91 11.21
N ALA A 97 7.09 12.92 10.92
CA ALA A 97 8.35 13.15 11.64
C ALA A 97 8.11 13.34 13.15
N ALA A 98 7.15 14.18 13.54
CA ALA A 98 6.79 14.38 14.95
C ALA A 98 6.30 13.09 15.63
N LEU A 99 5.56 12.23 14.91
CA LEU A 99 5.14 10.93 15.44
C LEU A 99 6.32 9.96 15.63
N ILE A 100 7.33 10.02 14.77
CA ILE A 100 8.56 9.23 14.89
C ILE A 100 9.38 9.72 16.08
N ASP A 101 9.64 11.03 16.17
CA ASP A 101 10.40 11.63 17.29
C ASP A 101 9.72 11.40 18.64
N GLY A 102 8.39 11.43 18.66
CA GLY A 102 7.57 11.10 19.83
C GLY A 102 7.43 9.60 20.13
N GLY A 103 8.09 8.72 19.38
CA GLY A 103 8.06 7.26 19.58
C GLY A 103 6.71 6.59 19.29
N ARG A 104 5.76 7.31 18.68
CA ARG A 104 4.42 6.81 18.30
C ARG A 104 4.43 6.04 16.98
N MET A 105 5.44 6.26 16.14
CA MET A 105 5.69 5.56 14.90
C MET A 105 7.15 5.09 14.84
N LYS A 106 7.41 3.97 14.18
CA LYS A 106 8.76 3.43 13.97
C LYS A 106 9.06 3.33 12.49
N THR A 107 10.35 3.32 12.14
CA THR A 107 10.79 3.11 10.76
C THR A 107 10.33 1.74 10.24
N THR A 108 10.07 1.68 8.93
CA THR A 108 9.84 0.43 8.18
C THR A 108 11.10 -0.06 7.46
N LEU A 109 12.25 0.60 7.68
CA LEU A 109 13.56 0.16 7.21
C LEU A 109 13.83 -1.26 7.70
N THR A 110 14.06 -2.16 6.76
CA THR A 110 14.43 -3.55 7.04
C THR A 110 15.83 -3.87 6.53
N GLU A 111 16.33 -3.10 5.57
CA GLU A 111 17.65 -3.33 5.00
C GLU A 111 18.32 -2.03 4.54
N ASP A 112 19.57 -1.86 4.97
CA ASP A 112 20.48 -0.84 4.49
C ASP A 112 21.40 -1.47 3.44
N LEU A 113 21.30 -1.01 2.20
CA LEU A 113 22.05 -1.50 1.04
C LEU A 113 23.42 -0.80 0.90
N GLY A 114 23.77 0.09 1.82
CA GLY A 114 25.02 0.85 1.80
C GLY A 114 25.03 1.96 0.74
N PRO A 115 26.21 2.32 0.20
CA PRO A 115 26.33 3.35 -0.83
C PRO A 115 25.60 2.96 -2.12
N VAL A 116 24.93 3.93 -2.75
CA VAL A 116 24.30 3.66 -4.05
C VAL A 116 25.36 3.42 -5.14
N GLY A 117 25.11 2.40 -5.97
CA GLY A 117 25.88 2.07 -7.15
C GLY A 117 24.98 1.40 -8.17
N VAL A 118 25.39 1.36 -9.44
CA VAL A 118 24.54 0.83 -10.54
C VAL A 118 24.15 -0.63 -10.29
N ASP A 119 25.11 -1.49 -9.92
CA ASP A 119 24.83 -2.91 -9.70
C ASP A 119 23.98 -3.14 -8.45
N ALA A 120 24.22 -2.38 -7.38
CA ALA A 120 23.39 -2.44 -6.18
C ALA A 120 21.96 -1.96 -6.44
N LEU A 121 21.79 -0.94 -7.30
CA LEU A 121 20.48 -0.45 -7.70
C LEU A 121 19.72 -1.49 -8.55
N ARG A 122 20.42 -2.20 -9.45
CA ARG A 122 19.83 -3.30 -10.24
C ARG A 122 19.38 -4.45 -9.33
N ASP A 123 20.22 -4.88 -8.40
CA ASP A 123 19.85 -5.91 -7.43
C ASP A 123 18.62 -5.49 -6.59
N ALA A 124 18.63 -4.27 -6.06
CA ALA A 124 17.49 -3.75 -5.30
C ALA A 124 16.19 -3.69 -6.13
N HIS A 125 16.29 -3.31 -7.41
CA HIS A 125 15.17 -3.28 -8.33
C HIS A 125 14.61 -4.68 -8.59
N ASP A 126 15.47 -5.64 -8.93
CA ASP A 126 15.09 -7.03 -9.16
C ASP A 126 14.37 -7.59 -7.92
N ARG A 127 14.90 -7.33 -6.73
CA ARG A 127 14.28 -7.78 -5.47
C ARG A 127 12.88 -7.20 -5.23
N ILE A 128 12.64 -5.95 -5.61
CA ILE A 128 11.30 -5.34 -5.57
C ILE A 128 10.36 -6.06 -6.56
N LEU A 129 10.84 -6.31 -7.78
CA LEU A 129 10.04 -7.00 -8.82
C LEU A 129 9.60 -8.42 -8.38
N HIS A 130 10.43 -9.12 -7.60
CA HIS A 130 10.06 -10.44 -7.06
C HIS A 130 8.92 -10.38 -6.03
N GLY A 131 8.52 -9.20 -5.54
CA GLY A 131 7.35 -9.02 -4.67
C GLY A 131 7.45 -9.70 -3.30
N ARG A 132 8.67 -9.98 -2.84
CA ARG A 132 8.94 -10.69 -1.58
C ARG A 132 9.50 -9.83 -0.47
N SER A 133 9.82 -8.57 -0.76
CA SER A 133 10.38 -7.62 0.21
C SER A 133 9.38 -7.32 1.32
N ILE A 134 9.85 -7.35 2.56
CA ILE A 134 9.12 -6.89 3.74
C ILE A 134 9.76 -5.57 4.18
N GLY A 135 8.96 -4.54 4.39
CA GLY A 135 9.46 -3.21 4.79
C GLY A 135 10.06 -2.41 3.63
N LYS A 136 11.10 -1.64 3.91
CA LYS A 136 11.79 -0.76 2.95
C LYS A 136 13.29 -1.05 2.93
N MET A 137 13.84 -1.16 1.73
CA MET A 137 15.29 -1.17 1.48
C MET A 137 15.73 0.26 1.15
N VAL A 138 16.83 0.70 1.74
CA VAL A 138 17.34 2.08 1.60
C VAL A 138 18.82 2.07 1.27
N PHE A 139 19.26 3.05 0.47
CA PHE A 139 20.68 3.37 0.27
C PHE A 139 21.08 4.57 1.13
N GLN A 140 22.33 4.62 1.60
CA GLN A 140 22.86 5.70 2.44
C GLN A 140 23.06 7.03 1.69
N GLY A 141 22.89 7.04 0.37
CA GLY A 141 23.01 8.24 -0.47
C GLY A 141 23.95 8.06 -1.67
N LEU A 142 24.02 9.10 -2.49
CA LEU A 142 24.98 9.21 -3.60
C LEU A 142 26.39 9.41 -3.03
N ARG A 143 27.37 8.62 -3.50
CA ARG A 143 28.77 8.92 -3.21
C ARG A 143 29.07 10.32 -3.73
N THR A 144 29.36 11.25 -2.84
CA THR A 144 29.95 12.53 -3.22
C THR A 144 31.34 12.22 -3.75
N VAL A 145 31.54 12.44 -5.05
CA VAL A 145 32.88 12.50 -5.67
C VAL A 145 33.51 13.85 -5.41
#